data_AF-A0A1L7WZQ5-F1
#
_entry.id   AF-A0A1L7WZQ5-F1
#
_cell.length_a   1.000
_cell.length_b   1.000
_cell.length_c   1.000
_cell.angle_alpha   90.00
_cell.angle_beta   90.00
_cell.angle_gamma   90.00
#
_symmetry.space_group_name_H-M   'P 1'
#
loop_
_entity.id
_entity.type
_entity.pdbx_description
1 polymer ?
#
loop_
_entity_poly.entity_id
_entity_poly.type
_entity_poly.pdbx_seq_one_letter_code
_entity_poly.pdbx_strand_id
1 'polypeptide(L)'
;MPFQLTPAHIEAIVGPAAYGEWKPFLDALDPNVNWMIGDHVSNEKQRTGTYNVQTWLANVQKPLFQRLTGPVHMKIDHLDVVGSKAIFEASGFATQKNGKPYNNKFCWIMIFNDDTGKVVAIREYINSALLREVFEENEV
;
A
#
# COMPACT_ATOMS: atom_id res chain seq x y z
N MET A 1 -17.89 6.08 21.94
CA MET A 1 -18.68 5.97 20.69
C MET A 1 -18.01 4.89 19.85
N PRO A 2 -18.77 4.04 19.13
CA PRO A 2 -18.17 3.08 18.21
C PRO A 2 -17.35 3.82 17.15
N PHE A 3 -16.31 3.18 16.63
CA PHE A 3 -15.48 3.77 15.58
C PHE A 3 -16.34 4.06 14.35
N GLN A 4 -16.18 5.24 13.77
CA GLN A 4 -16.83 5.60 12.52
C GLN A 4 -15.76 6.03 11.52
N LEU A 5 -15.66 5.27 10.43
CA LEU A 5 -14.77 5.60 9.34
C LEU A 5 -15.26 6.85 8.61
N THR A 6 -14.35 7.77 8.35
CA THR A 6 -14.63 9.02 7.62
C THR A 6 -13.50 9.29 6.62
N PRO A 7 -13.74 10.11 5.57
CA PRO A 7 -12.66 10.52 4.67
C PRO A 7 -11.50 11.19 5.40
N ALA A 8 -11.79 12.04 6.40
CA ALA A 8 -10.76 12.68 7.22
C ALA A 8 -9.89 11.69 8.00
N HIS A 9 -10.45 10.55 8.42
CA HIS A 9 -9.67 9.48 9.04
C HIS A 9 -8.68 8.85 8.06
N ILE A 10 -9.10 8.60 6.81
CA ILE A 10 -8.21 8.07 5.77
C ILE A 10 -7.12 9.06 5.41
N GLU A 11 -7.46 10.34 5.24
CA GLU A 11 -6.47 11.40 5.01
C GLU A 11 -5.46 11.51 6.15
N ALA A 12 -5.89 11.33 7.41
CA ALA A 12 -4.99 11.38 8.56
C ALA A 12 -3.98 10.22 8.58
N ILE A 13 -4.38 9.02 8.17
CA ILE A 13 -3.50 7.83 8.22
C ILE A 13 -2.70 7.61 6.93
N VAL A 14 -3.25 7.95 5.75
CA VAL A 14 -2.62 7.73 4.44
C VAL A 14 -2.04 9.01 3.85
N GLY A 15 -2.63 10.19 4.10
CA GLY A 15 -2.17 11.46 3.55
C GLY A 15 -0.67 11.77 3.78
N PRO A 16 -0.08 11.45 4.96
CA PRO A 16 1.36 11.61 5.18
C PRO A 16 2.24 10.79 4.21
N ALA A 17 1.73 9.71 3.62
CA ALA A 17 2.44 8.91 2.63
C ALA A 17 2.80 9.69 1.36
N ALA A 18 2.09 10.80 1.06
CA ALA A 18 2.45 11.69 -0.06
C ALA A 18 3.84 12.31 0.13
N TYR A 19 4.31 12.37 1.37
CA TYR A 19 5.63 12.88 1.76
C TYR A 19 6.60 11.75 2.15
N GLY A 20 6.24 10.49 1.91
CA GLY A 20 7.05 9.32 2.29
C GLY A 20 6.89 8.89 3.74
N GLU A 21 5.96 9.48 4.50
CA GLU A 21 5.72 9.17 5.91
C GLU A 21 4.66 8.08 6.07
N TRP A 22 5.12 6.83 6.18
CA TRP A 22 4.24 5.64 6.20
C TRP A 22 3.83 5.18 7.60
N LYS A 23 4.42 5.73 8.66
CA LYS A 23 4.17 5.29 10.03
C LYS A 23 2.69 5.38 10.45
N PRO A 24 1.94 6.46 10.16
CA PRO A 24 0.53 6.55 10.54
C PRO A 24 -0.33 5.45 9.91
N PHE A 25 -0.06 5.11 8.64
CA PHE A 25 -0.71 4.01 7.94
C PHE A 25 -0.36 2.66 8.59
N LEU A 26 0.92 2.38 8.82
CA LEU A 26 1.37 1.13 9.45
C LEU A 26 0.79 0.96 10.86
N ASP A 27 0.72 2.04 11.63
CA ASP A 27 0.11 2.04 12.97
C ASP A 27 -1.41 1.80 12.92
N ALA A 28 -2.08 2.06 11.80
CA ALA A 28 -3.52 1.81 11.62
C ALA A 28 -3.85 0.36 11.24
N LEU A 29 -2.87 -0.43 10.81
CA LEU A 29 -3.07 -1.83 10.43
C LEU A 29 -3.27 -2.73 11.65
N ASP A 30 -4.14 -3.73 11.49
CA ASP A 30 -4.07 -4.94 12.32
C ASP A 30 -2.79 -5.70 11.96
N PRO A 31 -1.97 -6.17 12.92
CA PRO A 31 -0.75 -6.93 12.63
C PRO A 31 -1.00 -8.16 11.74
N ASN A 32 -2.19 -8.75 11.81
CA ASN A 32 -2.65 -9.90 11.04
C ASN A 32 -3.57 -9.51 9.87
N VAL A 33 -3.52 -8.24 9.41
CA VAL A 33 -4.27 -7.76 8.24
C VAL A 33 -4.19 -8.75 7.09
N ASN A 34 -5.31 -9.00 6.41
CA ASN A 34 -5.34 -9.75 5.16
C ASN A 34 -5.11 -8.77 3.99
N TRP A 35 -3.85 -8.60 3.59
CA TRP A 35 -3.46 -7.67 2.53
C TRP A 35 -3.17 -8.41 1.23
N MET A 36 -4.13 -8.39 0.29
CA MET A 36 -3.98 -8.92 -1.06
C MET A 36 -3.41 -7.85 -1.99
N ILE A 37 -2.38 -8.20 -2.77
CA ILE A 37 -1.80 -7.35 -3.82
C ILE A 37 -2.04 -8.03 -5.18
N GLY A 38 -2.83 -7.41 -6.04
CA GLY A 38 -3.17 -7.83 -7.40
C GLY A 38 -4.03 -9.10 -7.49
N ASP A 39 -3.52 -10.20 -6.95
CA ASP A 39 -4.13 -11.53 -6.92
C ASP A 39 -3.76 -12.26 -5.62
N HIS A 40 -4.56 -13.24 -5.19
CA HIS A 40 -4.22 -14.11 -4.06
C HIS A 40 -3.09 -15.10 -4.39
N VAL A 41 -2.88 -15.42 -5.66
CA VAL A 41 -1.81 -16.27 -6.15
C VAL A 41 -0.47 -15.54 -6.03
N SER A 42 0.42 -16.12 -5.24
CA SER A 42 1.74 -15.56 -4.99
C SER A 42 2.62 -15.59 -6.24
N ASN A 43 3.24 -14.44 -6.55
CA ASN A 43 4.30 -14.34 -7.55
C ASN A 43 5.39 -13.40 -7.05
N GLU A 44 6.58 -13.92 -6.81
CA GLU A 44 7.68 -13.16 -6.21
C GLU A 44 8.15 -11.98 -7.06
N LYS A 45 8.12 -12.12 -8.40
CA LYS A 45 8.57 -11.07 -9.31
C LYS A 45 7.58 -9.91 -9.36
N GLN A 46 6.28 -10.23 -9.36
CA GLN A 46 5.19 -9.24 -9.41
C GLN A 46 4.75 -8.78 -8.02
N ARG A 47 5.22 -9.44 -6.95
CA ARG A 47 4.79 -9.28 -5.56
C ARG A 47 3.28 -9.42 -5.37
N THR A 48 2.63 -10.19 -6.22
CA THR A 48 1.23 -10.59 -5.97
C THR A 48 1.19 -11.63 -4.87
N GLY A 49 0.06 -11.74 -4.20
CA GLY A 49 -0.15 -12.65 -3.08
C GLY A 49 -0.92 -12.00 -1.95
N THR A 50 -1.01 -12.72 -0.83
CA THR A 50 -1.65 -12.24 0.41
C THR A 50 -0.63 -12.18 1.54
N TYR A 51 -0.61 -11.05 2.25
CA TYR A 51 0.38 -10.73 3.27
C TYR A 51 -0.28 -10.24 4.55
N ASN A 52 0.42 -10.40 5.67
CA ASN A 52 0.19 -9.63 6.88
C ASN A 52 1.28 -8.54 7.00
N VAL A 53 1.26 -7.72 8.05
CA VAL A 53 2.23 -6.62 8.20
C VAL A 53 3.66 -7.13 8.14
N GLN A 54 3.96 -8.19 8.87
CA GLN A 54 5.32 -8.74 8.95
C GLN A 54 5.81 -9.28 7.61
N THR A 55 4.99 -10.08 6.90
CA THR A 55 5.39 -10.66 5.61
C THR A 55 5.39 -9.64 4.49
N TRP A 56 4.52 -8.62 4.53
CA TRP A 56 4.54 -7.51 3.60
C TRP A 56 5.82 -6.67 3.73
N LEU A 57 6.21 -6.32 4.96
CA LEU A 57 7.45 -5.59 5.22
C LEU A 57 8.68 -6.34 4.70
N ALA A 58 8.74 -7.65 4.99
CA ALA A 58 9.87 -8.50 4.63
C ALA A 58 9.95 -8.78 3.13
N ASN A 59 8.81 -9.08 2.49
CA ASN A 59 8.78 -9.63 1.13
C ASN A 59 8.42 -8.61 0.06
N VAL A 60 7.84 -7.47 0.42
CA VAL A 60 7.38 -6.45 -0.54
C VAL A 60 8.09 -5.13 -0.30
N GLN A 61 7.89 -4.50 0.86
CA GLN A 61 8.36 -3.14 1.12
C GLN A 61 9.89 -3.05 1.13
N LYS A 62 10.56 -3.82 2.00
CA LYS A 62 12.02 -3.75 2.14
C LYS A 62 12.75 -4.07 0.82
N PRO A 63 12.40 -5.15 0.09
CA PRO A 63 13.02 -5.44 -1.20
C PRO A 63 12.76 -4.37 -2.28
N LEU A 64 11.57 -3.74 -2.28
CA LEU A 64 11.26 -2.64 -3.18
C LEU A 64 12.11 -1.42 -2.83
N PHE A 65 12.17 -1.02 -1.57
CA PHE A 65 12.92 0.17 -1.12
C PHE A 65 14.43 0.03 -1.37
N GLN A 66 14.97 -1.19 -1.30
CA GLN A 66 16.36 -1.45 -1.70
C GLN A 66 16.66 -1.13 -3.18
N ARG A 67 15.64 -1.01 -4.03
CA ARG A 67 15.76 -0.68 -5.46
C ARG A 67 15.40 0.77 -5.77
N LEU A 68 14.88 1.51 -4.78
CA LEU A 68 14.50 2.90 -4.93
C LEU A 68 15.55 3.80 -4.25
N THR A 69 15.63 5.06 -4.68
CA THR A 69 16.51 6.07 -4.06
C THR A 69 15.92 6.64 -2.77
N GLY A 70 14.70 6.26 -2.41
CA GLY A 70 13.93 6.76 -1.28
C GLY A 70 12.60 6.02 -1.13
N PRO A 71 11.74 6.43 -0.18
CA PRO A 71 10.42 5.83 -0.01
C PRO A 71 9.54 6.10 -1.23
N VAL A 72 8.50 5.27 -1.40
CA VAL A 72 7.41 5.59 -2.32
C VAL A 72 6.59 6.72 -1.71
N HIS A 73 6.36 7.77 -2.49
CA HIS A 73 5.43 8.84 -2.18
C HIS A 73 4.06 8.48 -2.76
N MET A 74 3.04 8.30 -1.93
CA MET A 74 1.69 7.94 -2.38
C MET A 74 0.70 9.07 -2.12
N LYS A 75 0.07 9.57 -3.17
CA LYS A 75 -0.97 10.59 -3.10
C LYS A 75 -2.34 9.96 -3.40
N ILE A 76 -3.32 10.20 -2.53
CA ILE A 76 -4.73 9.89 -2.81
C ILE A 76 -5.23 10.82 -3.92
N ASP A 77 -5.81 10.25 -4.97
CA ASP A 77 -6.39 10.99 -6.10
C ASP A 77 -7.91 11.10 -5.96
N HIS A 78 -8.56 10.01 -5.55
CA HIS A 78 -10.01 9.91 -5.32
C HIS A 78 -10.28 9.04 -4.11
N LEU A 79 -11.26 9.39 -3.27
CA LEU A 79 -11.58 8.67 -2.04
C LEU A 79 -13.09 8.63 -1.79
N ASP A 80 -13.59 7.42 -1.59
CA ASP A 80 -14.95 7.13 -1.14
C ASP A 80 -14.92 6.31 0.16
N VAL A 81 -15.82 6.64 1.07
CA VAL A 81 -16.04 5.88 2.31
C VAL A 81 -17.46 5.35 2.33
N VAL A 82 -17.60 4.03 2.44
CA VAL A 82 -18.89 3.32 2.43
C VAL A 82 -18.93 2.36 3.61
N GLY A 83 -19.64 2.77 4.67
CA GLY A 83 -19.67 2.04 5.94
C GLY A 83 -18.26 1.88 6.52
N SER A 84 -17.84 0.64 6.76
CA SER A 84 -16.51 0.29 7.27
C SER A 84 -15.42 0.14 6.20
N LYS A 85 -15.67 0.62 4.98
CA LYS A 85 -14.74 0.49 3.85
C LYS A 85 -14.31 1.85 3.34
N ALA A 86 -13.02 1.99 3.08
CA ALA A 86 -12.47 3.07 2.26
C ALA A 86 -12.02 2.52 0.92
N ILE A 87 -12.43 3.16 -0.15
CA ILE A 87 -12.08 2.82 -1.52
C ILE A 87 -11.41 4.05 -2.10
N PHE A 88 -10.17 3.93 -2.56
CA PHE A 88 -9.47 5.07 -3.14
C PHE A 88 -8.54 4.69 -4.26
N GLU A 89 -8.44 5.60 -5.23
CA GLU A 89 -7.39 5.61 -6.22
C GLU A 89 -6.23 6.45 -5.70
N ALA A 90 -5.01 6.02 -5.99
CA ALA A 90 -3.81 6.74 -5.61
C ALA A 90 -2.70 6.63 -6.67
N SER A 91 -1.82 7.62 -6.66
CA SER A 91 -0.62 7.67 -7.47
C SER A 91 0.61 7.55 -6.60
N GLY A 92 1.49 6.60 -6.93
CA GLY A 92 2.76 6.42 -6.24
C GLY A 92 3.94 6.84 -7.10
N PHE A 93 4.88 7.54 -6.47
CA PHE A 93 6.06 8.12 -7.12
C PHE A 93 7.32 7.81 -6.33
N ALA A 94 8.37 7.38 -7.02
CA ALA A 94 9.73 7.33 -6.52
C ALA A 94 10.72 7.35 -7.70
N THR A 95 12.01 7.35 -7.40
CA THR A 95 13.06 7.13 -8.41
C THR A 95 13.72 5.79 -8.14
N GLN A 96 13.88 5.00 -9.19
CA GLN A 96 14.62 3.74 -9.18
C GLN A 96 16.13 4.04 -9.13
N LYS A 97 16.93 3.17 -8.49
CA LYS A 97 18.41 3.32 -8.45
C LYS A 97 19.05 3.35 -9.83
N ASN A 98 18.45 2.72 -10.84
CA ASN A 98 18.89 2.79 -12.24
C ASN A 98 18.46 4.10 -12.96
N GLY A 99 17.88 5.07 -12.25
CA GLY A 99 17.46 6.37 -12.77
C GLY A 99 16.08 6.41 -13.42
N LYS A 100 15.42 5.26 -13.65
CA LYS A 100 14.05 5.22 -14.16
C LYS A 100 13.03 5.73 -13.11
N PRO A 101 11.89 6.30 -13.53
CA PRO A 101 10.82 6.61 -12.59
C PRO A 101 10.16 5.33 -12.06
N TYR A 102 9.68 5.37 -10.81
CA TYR A 102 8.66 4.47 -10.30
C TYR A 102 7.35 5.27 -10.22
N ASN A 103 6.42 5.03 -11.14
CA ASN A 103 5.18 5.81 -11.30
C ASN A 103 3.95 4.87 -11.30
N ASN A 104 3.71 4.23 -10.16
CA ASN A 104 2.65 3.23 -10.05
C ASN A 104 1.27 3.88 -9.79
N LYS A 105 0.21 3.18 -10.17
CA LYS A 105 -1.18 3.55 -9.92
C LYS A 105 -1.83 2.48 -9.08
N PHE A 106 -2.59 2.90 -8.09
CA PHE A 106 -3.17 2.04 -7.07
C PHE A 106 -4.68 2.25 -7.03
N CYS A 107 -5.41 1.17 -6.81
CA CYS A 107 -6.77 1.22 -6.27
C CYS A 107 -6.78 0.34 -5.02
N TRP A 108 -7.06 0.96 -3.87
CA TRP A 108 -7.09 0.28 -2.59
C TRP A 108 -8.52 0.20 -2.09
N ILE A 109 -8.89 -0.98 -1.60
CA ILE A 109 -10.11 -1.19 -0.83
C ILE A 109 -9.69 -1.64 0.56
N MET A 110 -9.72 -0.72 1.53
CA MET A 110 -9.40 -0.97 2.92
C MET A 110 -10.68 -1.29 3.70
N ILE A 111 -10.65 -2.37 4.48
CA ILE A 111 -11.76 -2.80 5.33
C ILE A 111 -11.35 -2.62 6.79
N PHE A 112 -12.15 -1.88 7.54
CA PHE A 112 -11.92 -1.56 8.93
C PHE A 112 -12.78 -2.44 9.84
N ASN A 113 -12.25 -2.73 11.02
CA ASN A 113 -13.01 -3.30 12.12
C ASN A 113 -13.71 -2.19 12.91
N ASP A 114 -15.02 -2.32 13.10
CA ASP A 114 -15.86 -1.27 13.71
C ASP A 114 -15.64 -1.11 15.23
N ASP A 115 -15.06 -2.11 15.90
CA ASP A 115 -14.77 -2.07 17.33
C ASP A 115 -13.41 -1.44 17.62
N THR A 116 -12.39 -1.82 16.84
CA THR A 116 -10.99 -1.42 17.07
C THR A 116 -10.56 -0.23 16.23
N GLY A 117 -11.25 0.06 15.14
CA GLY A 117 -10.85 1.05 14.13
C GLY A 117 -9.60 0.65 13.33
N LYS A 118 -9.14 -0.61 13.44
CA LYS A 118 -7.97 -1.11 12.71
C LYS A 118 -8.36 -1.60 11.32
N VAL A 119 -7.41 -1.48 10.39
CA VAL A 119 -7.54 -2.05 9.05
C VAL A 119 -7.27 -3.55 9.14
N VAL A 120 -8.29 -4.36 8.87
CA VAL A 120 -8.21 -5.84 8.97
C VAL A 120 -8.07 -6.53 7.62
N ALA A 121 -8.37 -5.83 6.52
CA ALA A 121 -8.08 -6.33 5.18
C ALA A 121 -7.83 -5.19 4.19
N ILE A 122 -6.98 -5.45 3.20
CA ILE A 122 -6.70 -4.56 2.07
C ILE A 122 -6.76 -5.38 0.79
N ARG A 123 -7.48 -4.85 -0.21
CA ARG A 123 -7.36 -5.29 -1.59
C ARG A 123 -6.68 -4.19 -2.37
N GLU A 124 -5.45 -4.43 -2.78
CA GLU A 124 -4.62 -3.50 -3.53
C GLU A 124 -4.53 -3.96 -4.99
N TYR A 125 -5.03 -3.15 -5.90
CA TYR A 125 -4.83 -3.32 -7.34
C TYR A 125 -3.78 -2.32 -7.80
N ILE A 126 -2.78 -2.82 -8.53
CA ILE A 126 -1.56 -2.07 -8.86
C ILE A 126 -1.05 -2.48 -10.24
N ASN A 127 -0.24 -1.64 -10.90
CA ASN A 127 0.54 -2.06 -12.06
C ASN A 127 1.64 -3.06 -11.64
N SER A 128 1.29 -4.34 -11.60
CA SER A 128 2.21 -5.43 -11.23
C SER A 128 3.29 -5.71 -12.28
N ALA A 129 3.08 -5.29 -13.53
CA ALA A 129 4.10 -5.35 -14.57
C ALA A 129 5.24 -4.37 -14.29
N LEU A 130 4.95 -3.18 -13.77
CA LEU A 130 5.96 -2.23 -13.31
C LEU A 130 6.76 -2.80 -12.12
N LEU A 131 6.10 -3.47 -11.16
CA LEU A 131 6.82 -4.13 -10.08
C LEU A 131 7.78 -5.19 -10.61
N ARG A 132 7.33 -6.03 -11.56
CA ARG A 132 8.19 -7.01 -12.22
C ARG A 132 9.41 -6.34 -12.87
N GLU A 133 9.23 -5.27 -13.65
CA GLU A 133 10.34 -4.52 -14.27
C GLU A 133 11.35 -4.04 -13.21
N VAL A 134 10.86 -3.44 -12.12
CA VAL A 134 11.73 -2.99 -11.01
C VAL A 134 12.53 -4.15 -10.43
N PHE A 135 11.90 -5.31 -10.18
CA PHE A 135 12.59 -6.45 -9.59
C PHE A 135 13.55 -7.16 -10.53
N GLU A 136 13.33 -7.08 -11.85
CA GLU A 136 14.17 -7.72 -12.86
C GLU A 136 15.33 -6.83 -13.34
N GLU A 137 15.14 -5.51 -13.42
CA GLU A 137 16.08 -4.59 -14.08
C GLU A 137 16.85 -3.68 -13.13
N ASN A 138 16.58 -3.75 -11.83
CA ASN A 138 17.17 -2.87 -10.83
C ASN A 138 17.92 -3.68 -9.79
N GLU A 139 19.24 -3.69 -9.93
CA GLU A 139 20.17 -4.38 -9.03
C GLU A 139 20.14 -3.74 -7.63
N VAL A 140 20.33 -4.55 -6.59
CA VAL A 140 20.31 -4.13 -5.18
C VAL A 140 21.68 -3.67 -4.72
#